data_AF-A0A2M7IPI6-F1
#
_entry.id   AF-A0A2M7IPI6-F1
#
_cell.length_a   1.000
_cell.length_b   1.000
_cell.length_c   1.000
_cell.angle_alpha   90.00
_cell.angle_beta   90.00
_cell.angle_gamma   90.00
#
_symmetry.space_group_name_H-M   'P 1'
#
loop_
_entity.id
_entity.type
_entity.pdbx_description
1 polymer ?
#
loop_
_entity_poly.entity_id
_entity_poly.type
_entity_poly.pdbx_seq_one_letter_code
_entity_poly.pdbx_strand_id
1 'polypeptide(L)'
;MEQTVAPQITDKKSGLLKKILFGLIIFWLIIFLVIWYITYLQKPPADFPLNKPIEIISGLSVREISHLLQERNVVQSNWLLN
;
A
#
# COMPACT_ATOMS: atom_id res chain seq x y z
N MET A 1 20.99 59.90 -27.73
CA MET A 1 19.80 59.31 -27.08
C MET A 1 20.11 57.84 -26.87
N GLU A 2 20.57 57.47 -25.68
CA GLU A 2 20.86 56.08 -25.32
C GLU A 2 19.55 55.38 -24.94
N GLN A 3 19.16 54.38 -25.73
CA GLN A 3 18.03 53.51 -25.40
C GLN A 3 18.51 52.42 -24.44
N THR A 4 18.16 52.55 -23.16
CA THR A 4 18.29 51.50 -22.16
C THR A 4 17.25 50.42 -22.43
N VAL A 5 17.67 49.36 -23.15
CA VAL A 5 16.88 48.15 -23.34
C VAL A 5 16.87 47.38 -22.02
N ALA A 6 15.74 47.38 -21.31
CA ALA A 6 15.57 46.58 -20.11
C ALA A 6 15.67 45.08 -20.45
N PRO A 7 16.38 44.27 -19.65
CA PRO A 7 16.50 42.84 -19.90
C PRO A 7 15.13 42.17 -19.72
N GLN A 8 14.65 41.49 -20.77
CA GLN A 8 13.48 40.64 -20.69
C GLN A 8 13.76 39.51 -19.68
N ILE A 9 13.17 39.60 -18.49
CA ILE A 9 13.24 38.55 -17.47
C ILE A 9 12.33 37.40 -17.91
N THR A 10 12.88 36.61 -18.83
CA THR A 10 12.57 35.23 -19.18
C THR A 10 11.52 34.53 -18.29
N ASP A 11 10.25 34.56 -18.71
CA ASP A 11 9.11 33.79 -18.15
C ASP A 11 9.30 32.25 -18.16
N LYS A 12 10.36 31.78 -18.82
CA LYS A 12 10.66 30.36 -19.04
C LYS A 12 10.84 29.56 -17.74
N LYS A 13 11.24 30.21 -16.63
CA LYS A 13 11.41 29.55 -15.31
C LYS A 13 10.07 29.13 -14.66
N SER A 14 9.00 29.90 -14.87
CA SER A 14 7.67 29.65 -14.27
C SER A 14 7.07 28.30 -14.73
N GLY A 15 7.18 28.00 -16.03
CA GLY A 15 6.68 26.74 -16.59
C GLY A 15 7.48 25.51 -16.14
N LEU A 16 8.76 25.67 -15.82
CA LEU A 16 9.63 24.58 -15.39
C LEU A 16 9.38 24.23 -13.91
N LEU A 17 9.18 25.24 -13.07
CA LEU A 17 8.76 25.08 -11.67
C LEU A 17 7.41 24.34 -11.56
N LYS A 18 6.42 24.69 -12.39
CA LYS A 18 5.12 23.99 -12.41
C LYS A 18 5.25 22.51 -12.78
N LYS A 19 6.13 22.16 -13.72
CA LYS A 19 6.40 20.76 -14.09
C LYS A 19 7.06 19.97 -12.97
N ILE A 20 8.04 20.58 -12.29
CA ILE A 20 8.69 19.96 -11.13
C ILE A 20 7.68 19.73 -10.01
N LEU A 21 6.83 20.71 -9.72
CA LEU A 21 5.80 20.60 -8.69
C LEU A 21 4.80 19.48 -9.01
N PHE A 22 4.36 19.39 -10.26
CA PHE A 22 3.46 18.32 -10.70
C PHE A 22 4.10 16.93 -10.60
N GLY A 23 5.38 16.81 -10.97
CA GLY A 23 6.14 15.57 -10.78
C GLY A 23 6.25 15.17 -9.31
N LEU A 24 6.46 16.14 -8.42
CA LEU A 24 6.51 15.89 -6.98
C LEU A 24 5.18 15.37 -6.44
N ILE A 25 4.05 15.93 -6.90
CA ILE A 25 2.70 15.50 -6.49
C ILE A 25 2.44 14.04 -6.91
N ILE A 26 2.77 13.68 -8.14
CA ILE A 26 2.62 12.30 -8.64
C ILE A 26 3.51 11.34 -7.85
N PHE A 27 4.75 11.74 -7.56
CA PHE A 27 5.68 10.93 -6.79
C PHE A 27 5.14 10.62 -5.38
N TRP A 28 4.59 11.63 -4.69
CA TRP A 28 3.94 11.43 -3.40
C TRP A 28 2.71 10.53 -3.49
N LEU A 29 1.91 10.67 -4.56
CA LEU A 29 0.76 9.80 -4.80
C LEU A 29 1.18 8.33 -4.94
N ILE A 30 2.25 8.05 -5.69
CA ILE A 30 2.79 6.71 -5.86
C ILE A 30 3.28 6.14 -4.52
N ILE A 31 4.04 6.93 -3.75
CA ILE A 31 4.50 6.51 -2.41
C ILE A 31 3.31 6.18 -1.51
N PHE A 32 2.28 7.02 -1.50
CA PHE A 32 1.08 6.77 -0.72
C PHE A 32 0.40 5.45 -1.12
N LEU A 33 0.30 5.18 -2.43
CA LEU A 33 -0.29 3.96 -2.95
C LEU A 33 0.52 2.71 -2.56
N VAL A 34 1.85 2.80 -2.59
CA VAL A 34 2.75 1.71 -2.15
C VAL A 34 2.63 1.47 -0.64
N ILE A 35 2.63 2.53 0.17
CA ILE A 35 2.45 2.42 1.62
C ILE A 35 1.08 1.82 1.94
N TRP A 36 0.03 2.30 1.28
CA TRP A 36 -1.32 1.75 1.42
C TRP A 36 -1.34 0.26 1.07
N TYR A 37 -0.77 -0.11 -0.07
CA TYR A 37 -0.71 -1.50 -0.51
C TYR A 37 -0.03 -2.40 0.54
N ILE A 38 1.14 -2.01 1.04
CA ILE A 38 1.87 -2.79 2.06
C ILE A 38 1.08 -2.85 3.37
N THR A 39 0.54 -1.72 3.83
CA THR A 39 -0.15 -1.62 5.12
C THR A 39 -1.46 -2.40 5.14
N TYR A 40 -2.21 -2.44 4.04
CA TYR A 40 -3.53 -3.07 4.02
C TYR A 40 -3.53 -4.49 3.46
N LEU A 41 -2.60 -4.88 2.56
CA LEU A 41 -2.56 -6.25 2.06
C LEU A 41 -1.67 -7.19 2.88
N GLN A 42 -0.60 -6.69 3.51
CA GLN A 42 0.31 -7.56 4.26
C GLN A 42 0.02 -7.61 5.76
N LYS A 43 -0.76 -6.66 6.29
CA LYS A 43 -1.11 -6.69 7.70
C LYS A 43 -2.09 -7.84 7.94
N PRO A 44 -1.79 -8.76 8.87
CA PRO A 44 -2.75 -9.79 9.22
C PRO A 44 -4.04 -9.11 9.69
N PRO A 45 -5.21 -9.67 9.36
CA PRO A 45 -6.49 -9.12 9.80
C PRO A 45 -6.47 -8.89 11.31
N ALA A 46 -7.17 -7.84 11.78
CA ALA A 46 -7.17 -7.46 13.20
C ALA A 46 -7.59 -8.62 14.13
N ASP A 47 -8.34 -9.58 13.60
CA ASP A 47 -8.84 -10.76 14.29
C ASP A 47 -7.89 -11.97 14.22
N PHE A 48 -6.68 -11.83 13.66
CA PHE A 48 -5.71 -12.92 13.61
C PHE A 48 -5.29 -13.30 15.04
N PRO A 49 -5.49 -14.57 15.46
CA PRO A 49 -5.27 -14.98 16.84
C PRO A 49 -3.77 -15.13 17.14
N LEU A 50 -3.06 -14.02 17.38
CA LEU A 50 -1.62 -14.02 17.68
C LEU A 50 -1.29 -14.72 19.01
N ASN A 51 -2.24 -14.79 19.95
CA ASN A 51 -2.01 -15.21 21.34
C ASN A 51 -2.87 -16.40 21.79
N LYS A 52 -3.55 -17.11 20.87
CA LYS A 52 -4.35 -18.28 21.22
C LYS A 52 -3.72 -19.54 20.59
N PRO A 53 -3.15 -20.45 21.39
CA PRO A 53 -2.70 -21.72 20.86
C PRO A 53 -3.90 -22.48 20.29
N ILE A 54 -3.72 -23.07 19.10
CA ILE A 54 -4.68 -23.99 18.52
C ILE A 54 -4.34 -25.38 19.06
N GLU A 55 -5.21 -25.91 19.91
CA GLU A 55 -5.07 -27.28 20.40
C GLU A 55 -5.54 -28.26 19.33
N ILE A 56 -4.59 -28.99 18.73
CA ILE A 56 -4.88 -30.09 17.80
C ILE A 56 -4.94 -31.38 18.61
N ILE A 57 -6.15 -31.88 18.83
CA ILE A 57 -6.37 -33.15 19.54
C ILE A 57 -5.91 -34.31 18.65
N SER A 58 -5.22 -35.30 19.23
CA SER A 58 -4.79 -36.50 18.51
C SER A 58 -6.00 -37.31 18.03
N GLY A 59 -5.97 -37.72 16.75
CA GLY A 59 -7.07 -38.45 16.11
C GLY A 59 -8.00 -37.60 15.25
N LEU A 60 -7.83 -36.27 15.21
CA LEU A 60 -8.52 -35.42 14.24
C LEU A 60 -8.08 -35.73 12.81
N SER A 61 -9.05 -35.80 11.91
CA SER A 61 -8.81 -35.90 10.47
C SER A 61 -8.31 -34.58 9.89
N VAL A 62 -7.62 -34.66 8.74
CA VAL A 62 -7.11 -33.48 8.01
C VAL A 62 -8.24 -32.48 7.69
N ARG A 63 -9.45 -32.97 7.43
CA ARG A 63 -10.63 -32.13 7.17
C ARG A 63 -11.06 -31.34 8.41
N GLU A 64 -11.05 -31.97 9.58
CA GLU A 64 -11.41 -31.31 10.83
C GLU A 64 -10.35 -30.29 11.26
N ILE A 65 -9.07 -30.60 11.04
CA ILE A 65 -7.96 -29.65 11.26
C ILE A 65 -8.11 -28.44 10.33
N SER A 66 -8.41 -28.67 9.05
CA SER A 66 -8.65 -27.57 8.10
C SER A 66 -9.82 -26.68 8.52
N HIS A 67 -10.91 -27.28 9.02
CA HIS A 67 -12.07 -26.54 9.51
C HIS A 67 -11.74 -25.72 10.77
N LEU A 68 -11.00 -26.31 11.72
CA LEU A 68 -10.51 -25.61 12.92
C LEU A 68 -9.61 -24.42 12.58
N LEU A 69 -8.71 -24.57 11.61
CA LEU A 69 -7.82 -23.50 11.16
C LEU A 69 -8.57 -22.37 10.46
N GLN A 70 -9.64 -22.69 9.74
CA GLN A 70 -10.52 -21.72 9.08
C GLN A 70 -11.40 -20.97 10.09
N GLU A 71 -12.02 -21.67 11.05
CA GLU A 71 -12.85 -21.08 12.12
C GLU A 71 -12.04 -20.12 13.00
N ARG A 72 -10.76 -20.44 13.22
CA ARG A 72 -9.84 -19.59 13.97
C ARG A 72 -9.23 -18.46 13.14
N ASN A 73 -9.63 -18.28 11.88
CA ASN A 73 -9.09 -17.25 10.97
C ASN A 73 -7.56 -17.29 10.84
N VAL A 74 -6.95 -18.47 11.01
CA VAL A 74 -5.49 -18.65 10.89
C VAL A 74 -5.08 -18.84 9.45
N VAL A 75 -5.97 -19.42 8.64
CA VAL A 75 -5.77 -19.56 7.20
C VAL A 75 -6.86 -18.74 6.50
N GLN A 76 -6.46 -17.76 5.71
CA GLN A 76 -7.38 -17.11 4.78
C GLN A 76 -7.66 -18.09 3.64
N SER A 77 -8.85 -18.69 3.61
CA SER A 77 -9.35 -19.35 2.42
C SER A 77 -9.59 -18.27 1.38
N ASN A 78 -8.59 -18.03 0.53
CA ASN A 78 -8.66 -17.01 -0.50
C ASN A 78 -9.64 -17.50 -1.57
N TRP A 79 -10.92 -17.13 -1.45
CA TRP A 79 -11.95 -17.40 -2.47
C TRP A 79 -11.58 -16.81 -3.85
N LEU A 80 -10.63 -15.87 -3.88
CA LEU A 80 -10.05 -15.28 -5.10
C LEU A 80 -9.10 -16.19 -5.90
N LEU A 81 -8.75 -17.39 -5.39
CA LEU A 81 -7.91 -18.36 -6.10
C LEU A 81 -8.71 -19.50 -6.77
N ASN A 82 -10.04 -19.40 -6.84
CA ASN A 82 -10.90 -20.36 -7.53
C ASN A 82 -11.67 -19.72 -8.69
#